data_AF-A0A354IVH9-F1
#
_entry.id   AF-A0A354IVH9-F1
#
_cell.length_a   1.000
_cell.length_b   1.000
_cell.length_c   1.000
_cell.angle_alpha   90.00
_cell.angle_beta   90.00
_cell.angle_gamma   90.00
#
_symmetry.space_group_name_H-M   'P 1'
#
loop_
_entity.id
_entity.type
_entity.pdbx_description
1 polymer ?
#
loop_
_entity_poly.entity_id
_entity_poly.type
_entity_poly.pdbx_seq_one_letter_code
_entity_poly.pdbx_strand_id
1 'polypeptide(L)'
;MIRSAGNAIARFTRGNGRVAIVNYHRVLAAPSPFLASEPDIDTFTWQMELLARCFNVLSLRDALAAIESGRVPPRAVCITFDDGYRSVHELALPVLRRLKLPATVFVSSGFVNGHTMWNDRIVEAVETLPAEELDLAEFGLGVYSLRSMPDRATTLGKLTEASKYLPPQERSRLVLRLETLVGDSAAEGLMLTPEMVVNLDRHGIEIGAHTVTHPILTSLDDASAMAEIAGSKRDLEAIIGKPVPMFAYPNGKVGKDFDARHVAMVREAGFLAAFTTAVGAMTRHHDRFQLPRSRPWDRTPNLFALRLLQWLARG
;
A
#
# COMPACT_ATOMS: atom_id res chain seq x y z
N MET A 1 -25.55 7.08 -14.56
CA MET A 1 -25.41 5.72 -15.11
C MET A 1 -24.70 4.77 -14.14
N ILE A 2 -23.48 5.06 -13.66
CA ILE A 2 -22.72 4.19 -12.71
C ILE A 2 -23.49 3.91 -11.41
N ARG A 3 -24.10 4.92 -10.77
CA ARG A 3 -24.90 4.72 -9.54
C ARG A 3 -26.14 3.84 -9.78
N SER A 4 -26.80 3.99 -10.93
CA SER A 4 -27.98 3.20 -11.31
C SER A 4 -27.62 1.77 -11.74
N ALA A 5 -26.57 1.60 -12.56
CA ALA A 5 -26.01 0.30 -12.94
C ALA A 5 -25.44 -0.43 -11.72
N GLY A 6 -24.76 0.30 -10.85
CA GLY A 6 -24.27 -0.17 -9.57
C GLY A 6 -25.39 -0.49 -8.57
N ASN A 7 -26.54 0.20 -8.62
CA ASN A 7 -27.76 -0.16 -7.87
C ASN A 7 -28.43 -1.42 -8.46
N ALA A 8 -28.34 -1.63 -9.78
CA ALA A 8 -28.81 -2.86 -10.42
C ALA A 8 -27.89 -4.05 -10.06
N ILE A 9 -26.57 -3.92 -10.17
CA ILE A 9 -25.58 -4.90 -9.69
C ILE A 9 -25.77 -5.15 -8.19
N ALA A 10 -26.00 -4.10 -7.40
CA ALA A 10 -26.35 -4.21 -5.98
C ALA A 10 -27.65 -4.98 -5.74
N ARG A 11 -28.67 -4.82 -6.57
CA ARG A 11 -29.92 -5.60 -6.50
C ARG A 11 -29.67 -7.09 -6.77
N PHE A 12 -28.72 -7.42 -7.65
CA PHE A 12 -28.28 -8.81 -7.90
C PHE A 12 -27.28 -9.35 -6.87
N THR A 13 -26.68 -8.48 -6.05
CA THR A 13 -25.72 -8.83 -4.97
C THR A 13 -26.30 -8.60 -3.56
N ARG A 14 -27.58 -8.23 -3.46
CA ARG A 14 -28.35 -8.16 -2.20
C ARG A 14 -28.30 -9.54 -1.56
N GLY A 15 -27.39 -9.72 -0.60
CA GLY A 15 -27.21 -10.97 0.14
C GLY A 15 -25.78 -11.51 0.17
N ASN A 16 -24.86 -11.05 -0.68
CA ASN A 16 -23.52 -11.66 -0.77
C ASN A 16 -22.42 -10.98 0.04
N GLY A 17 -22.72 -9.90 0.78
CA GLY A 17 -21.81 -9.27 1.74
C GLY A 17 -20.39 -9.06 1.21
N ARG A 18 -20.20 -8.13 0.27
CA ARG A 18 -18.91 -7.93 -0.42
C ARG A 18 -18.40 -6.50 -0.30
N VAL A 19 -17.12 -6.36 -0.04
CA VAL A 19 -16.44 -5.06 0.09
C VAL A 19 -15.20 -5.06 -0.79
N ALA A 20 -15.11 -4.08 -1.71
CA ALA A 20 -13.87 -3.83 -2.44
C ALA A 20 -12.92 -3.03 -1.57
N ILE A 21 -11.62 -3.35 -1.58
CA ILE A 21 -10.64 -2.58 -0.81
C ILE A 21 -9.58 -2.07 -1.79
N VAL A 22 -9.56 -0.75 -2.00
CA VAL A 22 -8.56 -0.13 -2.87
C VAL A 22 -7.27 0.11 -2.09
N ASN A 23 -6.15 -0.25 -2.71
CA ASN A 23 -4.81 -0.06 -2.18
C ASN A 23 -4.07 1.00 -3.02
N TYR A 24 -3.61 2.07 -2.37
CA TYR A 24 -2.66 3.07 -2.87
C TYR A 24 -1.37 3.00 -2.05
N HIS A 25 -0.28 3.59 -2.54
CA HIS A 25 0.93 3.75 -1.71
C HIS A 25 1.07 5.22 -1.38
N ARG A 26 1.15 6.03 -2.44
CA ARG A 26 1.32 7.49 -2.32
C ARG A 26 0.43 8.23 -3.31
N VAL A 27 0.32 9.53 -3.10
CA VAL A 27 -0.20 10.47 -4.10
C VAL A 27 0.96 11.34 -4.57
N LEU A 28 1.08 11.53 -5.88
CA LEU A 28 2.12 12.37 -6.48
C LEU A 28 1.61 13.81 -6.65
N ALA A 29 2.49 14.80 -6.53
CA ALA A 29 2.14 16.19 -6.85
C ALA A 29 1.90 16.39 -8.37
N ALA A 30 2.61 15.61 -9.20
CA ALA A 30 2.47 15.58 -10.64
C ALA A 30 2.74 14.15 -11.17
N PRO A 31 2.31 13.79 -12.39
CA PRO A 31 2.61 12.50 -12.99
C PRO A 31 4.12 12.23 -13.05
N SER A 32 4.53 11.02 -12.70
CA SER A 32 5.92 10.57 -12.85
C SER A 32 5.98 9.35 -13.80
N PRO A 33 6.89 9.34 -14.80
CA PRO A 33 7.11 8.17 -15.64
C PRO A 33 7.70 6.98 -14.86
N PHE A 34 8.36 7.25 -13.73
CA PHE A 34 8.97 6.25 -12.86
C PHE A 34 7.98 5.61 -11.88
N LEU A 35 6.91 6.34 -11.57
CA LEU A 35 5.85 5.92 -10.65
C LEU A 35 4.48 5.93 -11.35
N ALA A 36 4.44 5.47 -12.61
CA ALA A 36 3.25 5.49 -13.46
C ALA A 36 2.05 4.68 -12.92
N SER A 37 2.28 3.90 -11.86
CA SER A 37 1.26 3.11 -11.16
C SER A 37 0.62 3.85 -9.99
N GLU A 38 1.22 4.95 -9.54
CA GLU A 38 0.71 5.81 -8.47
C GLU A 38 -0.11 6.97 -9.07
N PRO A 39 -1.24 7.35 -8.46
CA PRO A 39 -2.00 8.50 -8.91
C PRO A 39 -1.30 9.81 -8.56
N ASP A 40 -1.39 10.79 -9.44
CA ASP A 40 -1.18 12.18 -9.06
C ASP A 40 -2.39 12.75 -8.31
N ILE A 41 -2.27 13.96 -7.79
CA ILE A 41 -3.32 14.62 -7.00
C ILE A 41 -4.63 14.79 -7.77
N ASP A 42 -4.55 15.10 -9.07
CA ASP A 42 -5.74 15.24 -9.92
C ASP A 42 -6.42 13.87 -10.10
N THR A 43 -5.63 12.82 -10.35
CA THR A 43 -6.15 11.46 -10.48
C THR A 43 -6.81 10.98 -9.19
N PHE A 44 -6.11 11.15 -8.07
CA PHE A 44 -6.63 10.80 -6.77
C PHE A 44 -7.92 11.57 -6.45
N THR A 45 -7.97 12.87 -6.75
CA THR A 45 -9.14 13.71 -6.50
C THR A 45 -10.38 13.22 -7.23
N TRP A 46 -10.30 13.01 -8.55
CA TRP A 46 -11.50 12.53 -9.28
C TRP A 46 -11.89 11.12 -8.86
N GLN A 47 -10.93 10.25 -8.50
CA GLN A 47 -11.23 8.91 -7.97
C GLN A 47 -12.04 9.01 -6.69
N MET A 48 -11.62 9.84 -5.74
CA MET A 48 -12.32 10.04 -4.46
C MET A 48 -13.71 10.66 -4.67
N GLU A 49 -13.87 11.63 -5.56
CA GLU A 49 -15.17 12.21 -5.90
C GLU A 49 -16.12 11.19 -6.53
N LEU A 50 -15.60 10.30 -7.38
CA LEU A 50 -16.37 9.20 -7.93
C LEU A 50 -16.81 8.23 -6.84
N LEU A 51 -15.92 7.85 -5.92
CA LEU A 51 -16.26 6.99 -4.78
C LEU A 51 -17.35 7.63 -3.92
N ALA A 52 -17.19 8.89 -3.54
CA ALA A 52 -18.17 9.64 -2.75
C ALA A 52 -19.56 9.71 -3.42
N ARG A 53 -19.59 9.82 -4.76
CA ARG A 53 -20.85 9.92 -5.52
C ARG A 53 -21.52 8.58 -5.78
N CYS A 54 -20.75 7.50 -5.94
CA CYS A 54 -21.25 6.23 -6.50
C CYS A 54 -21.18 5.03 -5.55
N PHE A 55 -20.33 5.06 -4.53
CA PHE A 55 -20.05 3.93 -3.64
C PHE A 55 -20.44 4.25 -2.19
N ASN A 56 -20.56 3.22 -1.36
CA ASN A 56 -20.67 3.37 0.09
C ASN A 56 -19.27 3.18 0.67
N VAL A 57 -18.57 4.28 0.95
CA VAL A 57 -17.21 4.24 1.48
C VAL A 57 -17.26 3.95 2.98
N LEU A 58 -16.57 2.91 3.43
CA LEU A 58 -16.53 2.46 4.82
C LEU A 58 -15.11 2.50 5.37
N SER A 59 -14.96 2.72 6.68
CA SER A 59 -13.72 2.37 7.37
C SER A 59 -13.52 0.84 7.32
N LEU A 60 -12.28 0.35 7.46
CA LEU A 60 -12.03 -1.09 7.51
C LEU A 60 -12.76 -1.74 8.70
N ARG A 61 -12.79 -1.06 9.85
CA ARG A 61 -13.54 -1.50 11.03
C ARG A 61 -15.03 -1.68 10.75
N ASP A 62 -15.67 -0.69 10.13
CA ASP A 62 -17.09 -0.77 9.80
C ASP A 62 -17.37 -1.82 8.73
N ALA A 63 -16.46 -1.98 7.76
CA ALA A 63 -16.57 -3.02 6.75
C ALA A 63 -16.50 -4.43 7.35
N LEU A 64 -15.58 -4.68 8.29
CA LEU A 64 -15.49 -5.94 9.02
C LEU A 64 -16.77 -6.22 9.82
N ALA A 65 -17.26 -5.23 10.58
CA ALA A 65 -18.51 -5.36 11.34
C ALA A 65 -19.73 -5.59 10.44
N ALA A 66 -19.78 -4.95 9.27
CA ALA A 66 -20.85 -5.12 8.31
C ALA A 66 -20.84 -6.52 7.66
N ILE A 67 -19.64 -7.07 7.39
CA ILE A 67 -19.47 -8.45 6.91
C ILE A 67 -19.95 -9.46 7.95
N GLU A 68 -19.50 -9.31 9.20
CA GLU A 68 -19.86 -10.20 10.31
C GLU A 68 -21.36 -10.19 10.59
N SER A 69 -21.97 -9.01 10.57
CA SER A 69 -23.41 -8.85 10.81
C SER A 69 -24.30 -9.13 9.58
N GLY A 70 -23.72 -9.43 8.42
CA GLY A 70 -24.44 -9.65 7.17
C GLY A 70 -25.12 -8.40 6.60
N ARG A 71 -24.75 -7.20 7.05
CA ARG A 71 -25.37 -5.91 6.72
C ARG A 71 -24.47 -5.00 5.89
N VAL A 72 -23.75 -5.58 4.92
CA VAL A 72 -22.88 -4.82 4.01
C VAL A 72 -23.73 -3.95 3.08
N PRO A 73 -23.49 -2.63 3.02
CA PRO A 73 -24.19 -1.77 2.08
C PRO A 73 -23.78 -2.10 0.63
N PRO A 74 -24.66 -1.84 -0.34
CA PRO A 74 -24.34 -2.10 -1.73
C PRO A 74 -23.15 -1.27 -2.21
N ARG A 75 -22.25 -1.84 -3.00
CA ARG A 75 -21.04 -1.14 -3.47
C ARG A 75 -20.19 -0.60 -2.32
N ALA A 76 -20.05 -1.39 -1.27
CA ALA A 76 -19.14 -1.08 -0.18
C ALA A 76 -17.71 -1.05 -0.70
N VAL A 77 -16.97 -0.02 -0.32
CA VAL A 77 -15.56 0.15 -0.66
C VAL A 77 -14.78 0.71 0.52
N CYS A 78 -13.55 0.25 0.72
CA CYS A 78 -12.61 0.83 1.68
C CYS A 78 -11.41 1.41 0.95
N ILE A 79 -10.87 2.52 1.48
CA ILE A 79 -9.68 3.19 0.95
C ILE A 79 -8.51 2.87 1.88
N THR A 80 -7.42 2.36 1.31
CA THR A 80 -6.22 2.03 2.08
C THR A 80 -4.96 2.56 1.40
N PHE A 81 -3.99 2.94 2.21
CA PHE A 81 -2.64 3.34 1.80
C PHE A 81 -1.62 2.44 2.48
N ASP A 82 -0.57 2.04 1.78
CA ASP A 82 0.54 1.26 2.34
C ASP A 82 1.80 2.14 2.54
N ASP A 83 2.81 1.54 3.17
CA ASP A 83 4.15 2.07 3.48
C ASP A 83 4.23 3.21 4.51
N GLY A 84 3.38 4.24 4.39
CA GLY A 84 3.40 5.42 5.27
C GLY A 84 4.10 6.64 4.66
N TYR A 85 3.82 6.95 3.39
CA TYR A 85 4.37 8.14 2.73
C TYR A 85 3.80 9.45 3.27
N ARG A 86 4.67 10.45 3.38
CA ARG A 86 4.35 11.85 3.73
C ARG A 86 3.24 12.43 2.85
N SER A 87 3.22 12.10 1.56
CA SER A 87 2.21 12.63 0.64
C SER A 87 0.78 12.19 0.95
N VAL A 88 0.59 11.12 1.74
CA VAL A 88 -0.73 10.78 2.27
C VAL A 88 -1.23 11.87 3.22
N HIS A 89 -0.36 12.42 4.06
CA HIS A 89 -0.68 13.55 4.94
C HIS A 89 -0.81 14.87 4.16
N GLU A 90 0.11 15.16 3.24
CA GLU A 90 0.17 16.47 2.58
C GLU A 90 -0.82 16.61 1.42
N LEU A 91 -1.07 15.54 0.66
CA LEU A 91 -1.87 15.57 -0.55
C LEU A 91 -3.21 14.81 -0.41
N ALA A 92 -3.19 13.60 0.13
CA ALA A 92 -4.41 12.77 0.20
C ALA A 92 -5.37 13.24 1.31
N LEU A 93 -4.87 13.55 2.50
CA LEU A 93 -5.68 13.94 3.67
C LEU A 93 -6.60 15.14 3.40
N PRO A 94 -6.15 16.25 2.77
CA PRO A 94 -7.05 17.37 2.44
C PRO A 94 -8.25 16.95 1.59
N VAL A 95 -8.05 16.08 0.59
CA VAL A 95 -9.12 15.57 -0.29
C VAL A 95 -10.08 14.67 0.49
N LEU A 96 -9.54 13.72 1.26
CA LEU A 96 -10.33 12.81 2.08
C LEU A 96 -11.20 13.58 3.09
N ARG A 97 -10.65 14.59 3.76
CA ARG A 97 -11.38 15.45 4.70
C ARG A 97 -12.48 16.26 4.03
N ARG A 98 -12.18 16.88 2.88
CA ARG A 98 -13.17 17.66 2.11
C ARG A 98 -14.38 16.79 1.73
N LEU A 99 -14.13 15.54 1.35
CA LEU A 99 -15.15 14.59 0.92
C LEU A 99 -15.72 13.73 2.08
N LYS A 100 -15.21 13.89 3.31
CA LYS A 100 -15.58 13.12 4.50
C LYS A 100 -15.45 11.60 4.29
N LEU A 101 -14.37 11.18 3.63
CA LEU A 101 -14.12 9.77 3.32
C LEU A 101 -13.20 9.15 4.37
N PRO A 102 -13.59 8.02 4.99
CA PRO A 102 -12.69 7.27 5.85
C PRO A 102 -11.62 6.57 5.00
N ALA A 103 -10.43 6.41 5.57
CA ALA A 103 -9.35 5.62 4.99
C ALA A 103 -8.48 5.01 6.10
N THR A 104 -7.64 4.04 5.72
CA THR A 104 -6.62 3.44 6.60
C THR A 104 -5.24 3.62 5.98
N VAL A 105 -4.23 3.93 6.80
CA VAL A 105 -2.82 3.96 6.38
C VAL A 105 -2.06 2.88 7.13
N PHE A 106 -1.54 1.90 6.40
CA PHE A 106 -0.65 0.86 6.93
C PHE A 106 0.78 1.39 6.91
N VAL A 107 1.37 1.54 8.09
CA VAL A 107 2.64 2.26 8.26
C VAL A 107 3.75 1.28 8.62
N SER A 108 4.87 1.38 7.90
CA SER A 108 6.10 0.69 8.27
C SER A 108 6.85 1.52 9.32
N SER A 109 6.65 1.16 10.59
CA SER A 109 7.02 2.00 11.74
C SER A 109 8.49 2.45 11.80
N GLY A 110 9.43 1.63 11.33
CA GLY A 110 10.87 1.95 11.34
C GLY A 110 11.25 3.10 10.40
N PHE A 111 10.37 3.49 9.48
CA PHE A 111 10.58 4.64 8.59
C PHE A 111 9.85 5.91 9.06
N VAL A 112 9.08 5.83 10.14
CA VAL A 112 8.37 6.97 10.73
C VAL A 112 9.36 7.85 11.49
N ASN A 113 10.18 8.58 10.74
CA ASN A 113 11.09 9.64 11.16
C ASN A 113 11.63 10.41 9.93
N GLY A 114 10.89 10.36 8.81
CA GLY A 114 11.32 10.99 7.55
C GLY A 114 12.47 10.27 6.84
N HIS A 115 12.80 9.03 7.20
CA HIS A 115 13.77 8.24 6.44
C HIS A 115 13.20 7.79 5.09
N THR A 116 14.06 7.48 4.12
CA THR A 116 13.63 7.02 2.80
C THR A 116 13.76 5.49 2.70
N MET A 117 12.73 4.83 2.16
CA MET A 117 12.76 3.38 1.96
C MET A 117 13.75 2.98 0.85
N TRP A 118 14.24 1.74 0.91
CA TRP A 118 15.23 1.23 -0.05
C TRP A 118 14.77 1.32 -1.51
N ASN A 119 13.48 1.09 -1.79
CA ASN A 119 12.92 1.16 -3.13
C ASN A 119 12.96 2.59 -3.66
N ASP A 120 12.70 3.58 -2.82
CA ASP A 120 12.75 4.99 -3.21
C ASP A 120 14.17 5.46 -3.49
N ARG A 121 15.15 4.99 -2.71
CA ARG A 121 16.57 5.25 -2.97
C ARG A 121 17.01 4.68 -4.32
N ILE A 122 16.44 3.54 -4.74
CA ILE A 122 16.65 3.00 -6.09
C ILE A 122 15.99 3.87 -7.15
N VAL A 123 14.75 4.33 -6.94
CA VAL A 123 14.04 5.24 -7.86
C VAL A 123 14.88 6.50 -8.10
N GLU A 124 15.27 7.17 -7.03
CA GLU A 124 16.07 8.39 -7.04
C GLU A 124 17.41 8.17 -7.75
N ALA A 125 18.10 7.07 -7.45
CA ALA A 125 19.37 6.77 -8.10
C ALA A 125 19.19 6.53 -9.61
N VAL A 126 18.25 5.68 -10.03
CA VAL A 126 18.02 5.39 -11.45
C VAL A 126 17.54 6.63 -12.21
N GLU A 127 16.83 7.53 -11.55
CA GLU A 127 16.39 8.81 -12.13
C GLU A 127 17.56 9.77 -12.35
N THR A 128 18.49 9.86 -11.41
CA THR A 128 19.52 10.92 -11.37
C THR A 128 20.89 10.49 -11.89
N LEU A 129 21.17 9.17 -11.99
CA LEU A 129 22.47 8.67 -12.39
C LEU A 129 22.91 9.25 -13.75
N PRO A 130 24.11 9.85 -13.85
CA PRO A 130 24.59 10.46 -15.10
C PRO A 130 25.05 9.41 -16.13
N ALA A 131 25.20 8.15 -15.72
CA ALA A 131 25.65 7.07 -16.58
C ALA A 131 24.59 6.68 -17.62
N GLU A 132 25.06 6.23 -18.79
CA GLU A 132 24.23 5.63 -19.84
C GLU A 132 23.94 4.14 -19.60
N GLU A 133 24.76 3.49 -18.77
CA GLU A 133 24.64 2.08 -18.42
C GLU A 133 24.91 1.89 -16.92
N LEU A 134 24.22 0.92 -16.32
CA LEU A 134 24.34 0.55 -14.92
C LEU A 134 24.67 -0.93 -14.82
N ASP A 135 25.93 -1.24 -14.51
CA ASP A 135 26.39 -2.60 -14.28
C ASP A 135 26.19 -3.02 -12.83
N LEU A 136 25.35 -4.02 -12.62
CA LEU A 136 25.03 -4.65 -11.33
C LEU A 136 25.30 -6.16 -11.38
N ALA A 137 26.22 -6.62 -12.24
CA ALA A 137 26.61 -8.02 -12.33
C ALA A 137 27.13 -8.58 -11.00
N GLU A 138 27.77 -7.75 -10.17
CA GLU A 138 28.23 -8.13 -8.82
C GLU A 138 27.09 -8.59 -7.89
N PHE A 139 25.86 -8.10 -8.12
CA PHE A 139 24.65 -8.49 -7.40
C PHE A 139 23.85 -9.60 -8.12
N GLY A 140 24.38 -10.13 -9.23
CA GLY A 140 23.68 -11.08 -10.09
C GLY A 140 22.55 -10.47 -10.91
N LEU A 141 22.53 -9.13 -11.09
CA LEU A 141 21.44 -8.41 -11.76
C LEU A 141 21.77 -7.99 -13.21
N GLY A 142 23.02 -8.16 -13.63
CA GLY A 142 23.47 -7.85 -14.99
C GLY A 142 23.58 -6.35 -15.27
N VAL A 143 23.54 -5.98 -16.55
CA VAL A 143 23.73 -4.60 -17.03
C VAL A 143 22.42 -4.02 -17.53
N TYR A 144 22.14 -2.78 -17.15
CA TYR A 144 20.92 -2.05 -17.49
C TYR A 144 21.21 -0.81 -18.34
N SER A 145 20.35 -0.51 -19.32
CA SER A 145 20.39 0.76 -20.05
C SER A 145 19.76 1.88 -19.22
N LEU A 146 20.40 3.05 -19.24
CA LEU A 146 19.92 4.32 -18.69
C LEU A 146 19.92 5.45 -19.76
N ARG A 147 20.09 5.09 -21.05
CA ARG A 147 20.26 6.03 -22.18
C ARG A 147 19.04 6.88 -22.49
N SER A 148 17.85 6.47 -22.04
CA SER A 148 16.59 7.16 -22.32
C SER A 148 15.62 7.06 -21.15
N MET A 149 14.62 7.94 -21.10
CA MET A 149 13.55 7.88 -20.08
C MET A 149 12.80 6.53 -20.07
N PRO A 150 12.41 5.94 -21.22
CA PRO A 150 11.84 4.60 -21.26
C PRO A 150 12.77 3.50 -20.74
N ASP A 151 14.08 3.59 -21.03
CA ASP A 151 15.07 2.65 -20.52
C ASP A 151 15.16 2.72 -19.00
N ARG A 152 15.23 3.94 -18.44
CA ARG A 152 15.26 4.16 -16.99
C ARG A 152 14.01 3.62 -16.30
N ALA A 153 12.82 3.89 -16.85
CA ALA A 153 11.57 3.34 -16.31
C ALA A 153 11.55 1.80 -16.35
N THR A 154 12.05 1.20 -17.44
CA THR A 154 12.16 -0.27 -17.57
C THR A 154 13.16 -0.85 -16.57
N THR A 155 14.32 -0.20 -16.43
CA THR A 155 15.38 -0.55 -15.48
C THR A 155 14.85 -0.50 -14.05
N LEU A 156 14.15 0.56 -13.68
CA LEU A 156 13.57 0.71 -12.36
C LEU A 156 12.57 -0.40 -12.03
N GLY A 157 11.68 -0.76 -12.97
CA GLY A 157 10.73 -1.85 -12.79
C GLY A 157 11.40 -3.20 -12.56
N LYS A 158 12.45 -3.51 -13.33
CA LYS A 158 13.24 -4.75 -13.17
C LYS A 158 14.05 -4.76 -11.88
N LEU A 159 14.75 -3.66 -11.60
CA LEU A 159 15.64 -3.54 -10.45
C LEU A 159 14.85 -3.58 -9.14
N THR A 160 13.71 -2.89 -9.06
CA THR A 160 12.83 -2.93 -7.88
C THR A 160 12.31 -4.34 -7.62
N GLU A 161 11.82 -5.05 -8.64
CA GLU A 161 11.29 -6.41 -8.43
C GLU A 161 12.39 -7.42 -8.07
N ALA A 162 13.59 -7.30 -8.67
CA ALA A 162 14.71 -8.16 -8.30
C ALA A 162 15.19 -7.87 -6.87
N SER A 163 15.27 -6.60 -6.50
CA SER A 163 15.76 -6.15 -5.18
C SER A 163 14.86 -6.60 -4.02
N LYS A 164 13.56 -6.82 -4.24
CA LYS A 164 12.63 -7.31 -3.20
C LYS A 164 13.06 -8.65 -2.60
N TYR A 165 13.65 -9.52 -3.41
CA TYR A 165 14.02 -10.89 -3.00
C TYR A 165 15.52 -11.07 -2.84
N LEU A 166 16.31 -9.99 -2.92
CA LEU A 166 17.70 -10.03 -2.50
C LEU A 166 17.77 -10.26 -0.98
N PRO A 167 18.78 -11.00 -0.50
CA PRO A 167 19.08 -11.05 0.93
C PRO A 167 19.20 -9.62 1.51
N PRO A 168 18.69 -9.35 2.73
CA PRO A 168 18.67 -7.99 3.28
C PRO A 168 20.02 -7.28 3.22
N GLN A 169 21.12 -7.99 3.49
CA GLN A 169 22.48 -7.45 3.44
C GLN A 169 22.90 -7.06 2.01
N GLU A 170 22.61 -7.90 1.02
CA GLU A 170 22.92 -7.61 -0.38
C GLU A 170 22.07 -6.46 -0.93
N ARG A 171 20.80 -6.39 -0.53
CA ARG A 171 19.94 -5.24 -0.84
C ARG A 171 20.49 -3.94 -0.27
N SER A 172 20.96 -3.94 0.99
CA SER A 172 21.60 -2.77 1.59
C SER A 172 22.88 -2.37 0.86
N ARG A 173 23.71 -3.34 0.44
CA ARG A 173 24.91 -3.09 -0.36
C ARG A 173 24.58 -2.49 -1.73
N LEU A 174 23.55 -3.02 -2.40
CA LEU A 174 23.06 -2.49 -3.67
C LEU A 174 22.64 -1.02 -3.54
N VAL A 175 21.82 -0.70 -2.52
CA VAL A 175 21.37 0.69 -2.30
C VAL A 175 22.55 1.63 -2.05
N LEU A 176 23.48 1.25 -1.16
CA LEU A 176 24.68 2.04 -0.89
C LEU A 176 25.55 2.24 -2.14
N ARG A 177 25.66 1.20 -2.98
CA ARG A 177 26.39 1.28 -4.24
C ARG A 177 25.75 2.29 -5.19
N LEU A 178 24.42 2.24 -5.34
CA LEU A 178 23.68 3.17 -6.19
C LEU A 178 23.83 4.61 -5.69
N GLU A 179 23.73 4.86 -4.39
CA GLU A 179 23.93 6.20 -3.81
C GLU A 179 25.35 6.71 -4.01
N THR A 180 26.34 5.85 -3.84
CA THR A 180 27.75 6.21 -4.10
C THR A 180 27.96 6.64 -5.56
N LEU A 181 27.23 6.03 -6.49
CA LEU A 181 27.29 6.38 -7.92
C LEU A 181 26.56 7.69 -8.25
N VAL A 182 25.54 8.06 -7.47
CA VAL A 182 24.80 9.32 -7.62
C VAL A 182 25.59 10.50 -7.02
N GLY A 183 26.24 10.31 -5.88
CA GLY A 183 26.92 11.37 -5.11
C GLY A 183 26.02 11.94 -4.01
N ASP A 184 26.26 13.20 -3.60
CA ASP A 184 25.43 13.90 -2.61
C ASP A 184 24.02 14.13 -3.17
N SER A 185 23.09 13.20 -2.88
CA SER A 185 21.67 13.39 -3.10
C SER A 185 20.98 13.62 -1.76
N ALA A 186 20.35 14.79 -1.63
CA ALA A 186 19.51 15.13 -0.50
C ALA A 186 18.10 14.61 -0.78
N ALA A 187 17.87 13.31 -0.57
CA ALA A 187 16.52 12.78 -0.59
C ALA A 187 15.72 13.45 0.53
N GLU A 188 14.74 14.28 0.17
CA GLU A 188 13.76 14.80 1.12
C GLU A 188 13.03 13.63 1.81
N GLY A 189 12.71 13.79 3.08
CA GLY A 189 12.11 12.71 3.86
C GLY A 189 10.73 12.32 3.36
N LEU A 190 10.66 11.29 2.50
CA LEU A 190 9.44 10.83 1.81
C LEU A 190 8.40 10.18 2.74
N MET A 191 8.80 9.84 3.96
CA MET A 191 7.99 9.10 4.92
C MET A 191 7.40 10.03 5.98
N LEU A 192 6.29 9.59 6.58
CA LEU A 192 5.61 10.31 7.65
C LEU A 192 6.55 10.55 8.85
N THR A 193 6.34 11.65 9.55
CA THR A 193 6.89 11.86 10.90
C THR A 193 5.87 11.38 11.96
N PRO A 194 6.30 11.14 13.21
CA PRO A 194 5.37 10.81 14.29
C PRO A 194 4.21 11.81 14.43
N GLU A 195 4.49 13.11 14.29
CA GLU A 195 3.48 14.17 14.36
C GLU A 195 2.46 14.07 13.23
N MET A 196 2.90 13.70 12.03
CA MET A 196 2.00 13.48 10.89
C MET A 196 1.12 12.25 11.10
N VAL A 197 1.65 11.17 11.68
CA VAL A 197 0.85 9.98 12.05
C VAL A 197 -0.23 10.36 13.07
N VAL A 198 0.13 11.12 14.11
CA VAL A 198 -0.86 11.66 15.07
C VAL A 198 -1.88 12.58 14.39
N ASN A 199 -1.45 13.40 13.42
CA ASN A 199 -2.35 14.28 12.70
C ASN A 199 -3.36 13.53 11.83
N LEU A 200 -2.90 12.52 11.07
CA LEU A 200 -3.76 11.62 10.29
C LEU A 200 -4.82 11.00 11.20
N ASP A 201 -4.37 10.47 12.34
CA ASP A 201 -5.23 9.82 13.32
C ASP A 201 -6.34 10.72 13.88
N ARG A 202 -5.96 11.94 14.29
CA ARG A 202 -6.90 12.96 14.79
C ARG A 202 -7.93 13.40 13.76
N HIS A 203 -7.64 13.21 12.47
CA HIS A 203 -8.54 13.54 11.37
C HIS A 203 -9.35 12.33 10.86
N GLY A 204 -9.39 11.24 11.62
CA GLY A 204 -10.24 10.08 11.34
C GLY A 204 -9.67 9.10 10.32
N ILE A 205 -8.38 9.21 10.02
CA ILE A 205 -7.65 8.18 9.26
C ILE A 205 -7.22 7.08 10.23
N GLU A 206 -7.64 5.84 9.98
CA GLU A 206 -7.23 4.71 10.82
C GLU A 206 -5.76 4.37 10.56
N ILE A 207 -4.98 4.16 11.61
CA ILE A 207 -3.58 3.71 11.49
C ILE A 207 -3.53 2.18 11.62
N GLY A 208 -2.94 1.53 10.64
CA GLY A 208 -2.63 0.10 10.62
C GLY A 208 -1.12 -0.13 10.60
N ALA A 209 -0.69 -1.35 10.92
CA ALA A 209 0.72 -1.72 10.94
C ALA A 209 1.15 -2.41 9.63
N HIS A 210 2.40 -2.16 9.22
CA HIS A 210 2.98 -2.72 8.00
C HIS A 210 4.41 -3.25 8.21
N THR A 211 4.65 -3.93 9.34
CA THR A 211 5.99 -4.32 9.84
C THR A 211 6.87 -3.13 10.25
N VAL A 212 8.07 -3.38 10.77
CA VAL A 212 9.00 -2.33 11.18
C VAL A 212 9.77 -1.84 9.96
N THR A 213 10.45 -2.75 9.26
CA THR A 213 11.40 -2.41 8.18
C THR A 213 10.94 -2.83 6.78
N HIS A 214 9.68 -3.24 6.62
CA HIS A 214 9.10 -3.70 5.36
C HIS A 214 9.88 -4.87 4.69
N PRO A 215 10.22 -5.95 5.42
CA PRO A 215 10.86 -7.11 4.83
C PRO A 215 9.83 -8.01 4.12
N ILE A 216 10.32 -8.85 3.21
CA ILE A 216 9.57 -10.02 2.76
C ILE A 216 9.60 -11.04 3.90
N LEU A 217 8.46 -11.31 4.53
CA LEU A 217 8.44 -12.08 5.77
C LEU A 217 8.96 -13.52 5.60
N THR A 218 8.69 -14.16 4.46
CA THR A 218 9.22 -15.49 4.13
C THR A 218 10.75 -15.57 4.00
N SER A 219 11.45 -14.44 3.88
CA SER A 219 12.92 -14.41 3.88
C SER A 219 13.53 -14.30 5.28
N LEU A 220 12.71 -14.21 6.32
CA LEU A 220 13.12 -14.13 7.71
C LEU A 220 12.91 -15.45 8.45
N ASP A 221 13.68 -15.65 9.51
CA ASP A 221 13.35 -16.62 10.55
C ASP A 221 12.14 -16.17 11.39
N ASP A 222 11.55 -17.12 12.13
CA ASP A 222 10.31 -16.89 12.89
C ASP A 222 10.45 -15.81 13.96
N ALA A 223 11.60 -15.74 14.63
CA ALA A 223 11.84 -14.76 15.68
C ALA A 223 11.92 -13.35 15.12
N SER A 224 12.64 -13.18 14.00
CA SER A 224 12.78 -11.92 13.29
C SER A 224 11.45 -11.47 12.67
N ALA A 225 10.69 -12.39 12.06
CA ALA A 225 9.37 -12.09 11.52
C ALA A 225 8.38 -11.66 12.62
N MET A 226 8.39 -12.34 13.78
CA MET A 226 7.56 -11.92 14.92
C MET A 226 7.98 -10.55 15.46
N ALA A 227 9.29 -10.27 15.55
CA ALA A 227 9.78 -8.96 15.99
C ALA A 227 9.32 -7.83 15.05
N GLU A 228 9.35 -8.06 13.75
CA GLU A 228 8.83 -7.15 12.72
C GLU A 228 7.32 -6.90 12.85
N ILE A 229 6.54 -7.97 13.04
CA ILE A 229 5.07 -7.88 13.16
C ILE A 229 4.68 -7.18 14.47
N ALA A 230 5.13 -7.71 15.61
CA ALA A 230 4.74 -7.19 16.93
C ALA A 230 5.39 -5.84 17.25
N GLY A 231 6.62 -5.60 16.80
CA GLY A 231 7.31 -4.32 16.95
C GLY A 231 6.54 -3.19 16.30
N SER A 232 6.10 -3.39 15.06
CA SER A 232 5.36 -2.36 14.32
C SER A 232 4.07 -1.92 14.99
N LYS A 233 3.38 -2.86 15.63
CA LYS A 233 2.21 -2.56 16.44
C LYS A 233 2.58 -1.69 17.64
N ARG A 234 3.56 -2.12 18.45
CA ARG A 234 3.99 -1.39 19.66
C ARG A 234 4.44 0.03 19.33
N ASP A 235 5.24 0.19 18.29
CA ASP A 235 5.80 1.49 17.90
C ASP A 235 4.68 2.46 17.50
N LEU A 236 3.73 2.01 16.67
CA LEU A 236 2.61 2.84 16.26
C LEU A 236 1.65 3.13 17.42
N GLU A 237 1.33 2.14 18.26
CA GLU A 237 0.50 2.33 19.46
C GLU A 237 1.14 3.35 20.43
N ALA A 238 2.46 3.38 20.55
CA ALA A 238 3.18 4.38 21.33
C ALA A 238 3.07 5.79 20.72
N ILE A 239 3.05 5.91 19.39
CA ILE A 239 2.89 7.20 18.69
C ILE A 239 1.48 7.77 18.87
N ILE A 240 0.44 6.96 18.64
CA ILE A 240 -0.96 7.44 18.64
C ILE A 240 -1.69 7.27 19.98
N GLY A 241 -1.11 6.53 20.93
CA GLY A 241 -1.69 6.29 22.26
C GLY A 241 -2.97 5.46 22.27
N LYS A 242 -3.21 4.65 21.22
CA LYS A 242 -4.40 3.80 21.09
C LYS A 242 -4.10 2.52 20.30
N PRO A 243 -4.93 1.47 20.43
CA PRO A 243 -4.68 0.19 19.77
C PRO A 243 -4.59 0.29 18.24
N VAL A 244 -3.69 -0.49 17.64
CA VAL A 244 -3.50 -0.63 16.19
C VAL A 244 -3.96 -2.04 15.77
N PRO A 245 -5.23 -2.21 15.35
CA PRO A 245 -5.83 -3.54 15.20
C PRO A 245 -5.67 -4.15 13.80
N MET A 246 -5.25 -3.38 12.80
CA MET A 246 -5.17 -3.83 11.41
C MET A 246 -3.72 -4.02 10.97
N PHE A 247 -3.47 -5.05 10.18
CA PHE A 247 -2.14 -5.35 9.64
C PHE A 247 -2.16 -5.55 8.12
N ALA A 248 -1.16 -5.06 7.40
CA ALA A 248 -0.96 -5.41 6.00
C ALA A 248 0.37 -6.15 5.84
N TYR A 249 0.39 -7.23 5.03
CA TYR A 249 1.64 -7.93 4.73
C TYR A 249 2.43 -7.17 3.67
N PRO A 250 3.73 -6.88 3.87
CA PRO A 250 4.59 -6.28 2.84
C PRO A 250 4.52 -7.06 1.52
N ASN A 251 4.25 -6.38 0.41
CA ASN A 251 4.01 -6.93 -0.94
C ASN A 251 2.79 -7.87 -1.08
N GLY A 252 2.50 -8.69 -0.07
CA GLY A 252 1.20 -9.30 0.20
C GLY A 252 0.82 -10.52 -0.66
N LYS A 253 1.77 -11.16 -1.36
CA LYS A 253 1.51 -12.40 -2.12
C LYS A 253 1.57 -13.62 -1.21
N VAL A 254 0.42 -14.30 -1.05
CA VAL A 254 0.30 -15.53 -0.26
C VAL A 254 1.24 -16.62 -0.79
N GLY A 255 1.97 -17.29 0.10
CA GLY A 255 2.92 -18.37 -0.22
C GLY A 255 4.24 -17.90 -0.81
N LYS A 256 4.36 -16.61 -1.18
CA LYS A 256 5.60 -16.02 -1.67
C LYS A 256 6.19 -15.02 -0.69
N ASP A 257 5.40 -14.04 -0.24
CA ASP A 257 5.87 -12.95 0.62
C ASP A 257 5.59 -13.20 2.10
N PHE A 258 4.53 -13.97 2.38
CA PHE A 258 4.16 -14.46 3.70
C PHE A 258 3.48 -15.84 3.55
N ASP A 259 3.38 -16.58 4.64
CA ASP A 259 2.80 -17.94 4.68
C ASP A 259 1.99 -18.16 5.97
N ALA A 260 1.55 -19.39 6.22
CA ALA A 260 0.73 -19.75 7.39
C ALA A 260 1.40 -19.45 8.75
N ARG A 261 2.74 -19.47 8.85
CA ARG A 261 3.46 -19.11 10.08
C ARG A 261 3.19 -17.65 10.43
N HIS A 262 3.33 -16.77 9.43
CA HIS A 262 3.11 -15.34 9.58
C HIS A 262 1.65 -15.00 9.90
N VAL A 263 0.69 -15.72 9.32
CA VAL A 263 -0.72 -15.59 9.68
C VAL A 263 -0.93 -15.91 11.17
N ALA A 264 -0.27 -16.95 11.70
CA ALA A 264 -0.31 -17.27 13.12
C ALA A 264 0.35 -16.18 13.98
N MET A 265 1.50 -15.64 13.55
CA MET A 265 2.20 -14.56 14.26
C MET A 265 1.35 -13.28 14.34
N VAL A 266 0.67 -12.91 13.25
CA VAL A 266 -0.25 -11.75 13.24
C VAL A 266 -1.42 -11.97 14.20
N ARG A 267 -1.96 -13.19 14.29
CA ARG A 267 -2.98 -13.54 15.29
C ARG A 267 -2.44 -13.44 16.71
N GLU A 268 -1.26 -13.99 16.96
CA GLU A 268 -0.59 -13.99 18.27
C GLU A 268 -0.24 -12.57 18.74
N ALA A 269 0.18 -11.68 17.82
CA ALA A 269 0.40 -10.26 18.10
C ALA A 269 -0.90 -9.47 18.39
N GLY A 270 -2.07 -10.14 18.32
CA GLY A 270 -3.36 -9.58 18.70
C GLY A 270 -3.94 -8.60 17.68
N PHE A 271 -3.61 -8.74 16.39
CA PHE A 271 -4.32 -8.01 15.34
C PHE A 271 -5.73 -8.58 15.16
N LEU A 272 -6.68 -7.73 14.78
CA LEU A 272 -8.06 -8.14 14.49
C LEU A 272 -8.22 -8.64 13.05
N ALA A 273 -7.48 -8.09 12.10
CA ALA A 273 -7.55 -8.49 10.70
C ALA A 273 -6.24 -8.19 9.97
N ALA A 274 -6.00 -8.91 8.87
CA ALA A 274 -4.85 -8.68 8.03
C ALA A 274 -5.13 -8.78 6.53
N PHE A 275 -4.36 -8.01 5.76
CA PHE A 275 -4.66 -7.71 4.37
C PHE A 275 -3.51 -8.07 3.42
N THR A 276 -3.89 -8.66 2.29
CA THR A 276 -3.03 -9.14 1.21
C THR A 276 -3.13 -8.22 -0.02
N THR A 277 -2.45 -8.58 -1.10
CA THR A 277 -2.60 -7.96 -2.43
C THR A 277 -3.36 -8.84 -3.43
N ALA A 278 -4.09 -9.84 -2.94
CA ALA A 278 -4.94 -10.68 -3.77
C ALA A 278 -6.07 -9.88 -4.44
N VAL A 279 -6.33 -10.17 -5.73
CA VAL A 279 -7.34 -9.47 -6.49
C VAL A 279 -8.74 -10.00 -6.17
N GLY A 280 -9.63 -9.13 -5.68
CA GLY A 280 -11.02 -9.51 -5.40
C GLY A 280 -11.71 -8.63 -4.37
N ALA A 281 -12.91 -9.04 -3.94
CA ALA A 281 -13.64 -8.43 -2.85
C ALA A 281 -13.56 -9.26 -1.56
N MET A 282 -13.47 -8.58 -0.42
CA MET A 282 -13.63 -9.21 0.89
C MET A 282 -15.06 -9.75 1.03
N THR A 283 -15.18 -10.97 1.56
CA THR A 283 -16.45 -11.64 1.87
C THR A 283 -16.37 -12.32 3.23
N ARG A 284 -17.51 -12.74 3.78
CA ARG A 284 -17.57 -13.49 5.06
C ARG A 284 -16.86 -14.86 5.04
N HIS A 285 -16.48 -15.35 3.86
CA HIS A 285 -15.86 -16.65 3.66
C HIS A 285 -14.33 -16.60 3.63
N HIS A 286 -13.75 -15.39 3.60
CA HIS A 286 -12.31 -15.21 3.67
C HIS A 286 -11.81 -15.42 5.10
N ASP A 287 -10.58 -15.93 5.23
CA ASP A 287 -9.82 -15.81 6.46
C ASP A 287 -9.61 -14.32 6.78
N ARG A 288 -10.03 -13.89 7.96
CA ARG A 288 -9.92 -12.49 8.42
C ARG A 288 -8.47 -11.98 8.43
N PHE A 289 -7.50 -12.89 8.43
CA PHE A 289 -6.08 -12.58 8.38
C PHE A 289 -5.48 -12.65 6.98
N GLN A 290 -6.29 -12.84 5.94
CA GLN A 290 -5.87 -12.90 4.54
C GLN A 290 -6.90 -12.21 3.62
N LEU A 291 -7.32 -11.00 3.99
CA LEU A 291 -8.34 -10.27 3.26
C LEU A 291 -7.77 -9.65 1.97
N PRO A 292 -8.48 -9.73 0.83
CA PRO A 292 -7.99 -9.23 -0.44
C PRO A 292 -8.05 -7.69 -0.51
N ARG A 293 -7.02 -7.08 -1.10
CA ARG A 293 -7.00 -5.67 -1.51
C ARG A 293 -6.37 -5.55 -2.88
N SER A 294 -6.77 -4.54 -3.64
CA SER A 294 -6.39 -4.44 -5.03
C SER A 294 -6.08 -3.01 -5.45
N ARG A 295 -5.13 -2.86 -6.36
CA ARG A 295 -4.70 -1.57 -6.88
C ARG A 295 -5.52 -1.19 -8.13
N PRO A 296 -6.15 -0.01 -8.17
CA PRO A 296 -7.07 0.36 -9.25
C PRO A 296 -6.38 1.21 -10.33
N TRP A 297 -5.60 0.59 -11.20
CA TRP A 297 -4.71 1.23 -12.20
C TRP A 297 -5.41 1.94 -13.37
N ASP A 298 -6.72 2.17 -13.28
CA ASP A 298 -7.49 2.70 -14.40
C ASP A 298 -7.29 4.21 -14.55
N ARG A 299 -7.03 4.63 -15.78
CA ARG A 299 -6.77 6.05 -16.12
C ARG A 299 -8.03 6.87 -16.39
N THR A 300 -9.22 6.26 -16.34
CA THR A 300 -10.48 6.97 -16.60
C THR A 300 -11.55 6.64 -15.56
N PRO A 301 -12.46 7.59 -15.25
CA PRO A 301 -13.53 7.38 -14.28
C PRO A 301 -14.40 6.15 -14.54
N ASN A 302 -14.74 5.89 -15.81
CA ASN A 302 -15.62 4.77 -16.16
C ASN A 302 -14.93 3.42 -16.00
N LEU A 303 -13.66 3.31 -16.39
CA LEU A 303 -12.89 2.07 -16.24
C LEU A 303 -12.63 1.78 -14.75
N PHE A 304 -12.29 2.81 -13.98
CA PHE A 304 -12.11 2.70 -12.53
C PHE A 304 -13.38 2.18 -11.84
N ALA A 305 -14.52 2.80 -12.12
CA ALA A 305 -15.80 2.33 -11.56
C ALA A 305 -16.14 0.90 -11.98
N LEU A 306 -15.93 0.57 -13.26
CA LEU A 306 -16.20 -0.77 -13.78
C LEU A 306 -15.30 -1.81 -13.11
N ARG A 307 -14.03 -1.50 -12.86
CA ARG A 307 -13.10 -2.41 -12.18
C ARG A 307 -13.53 -2.71 -10.75
N LEU A 308 -13.93 -1.69 -9.98
CA LEU A 308 -14.46 -1.91 -8.63
C LEU A 308 -15.73 -2.76 -8.64
N LEU A 309 -16.64 -2.52 -9.60
CA LEU A 309 -17.84 -3.35 -9.77
C LEU A 309 -17.49 -4.79 -10.18
N GLN A 310 -16.44 -4.99 -10.99
CA GLN A 310 -15.94 -6.33 -11.35
C GLN A 310 -15.35 -7.05 -10.13
N TRP A 311 -14.59 -6.36 -9.27
CA TRP A 311 -14.11 -6.97 -8.02
C TRP A 311 -15.26 -7.37 -7.11
N LEU A 312 -16.29 -6.53 -6.97
CA LEU A 312 -17.49 -6.87 -6.22
C LEU A 312 -18.26 -8.05 -6.84
N ALA A 313 -18.19 -8.25 -8.16
CA ALA A 313 -18.80 -9.39 -8.83
C ALA A 313 -17.97 -10.69 -8.67
N ARG A 314 -16.65 -10.58 -8.47
CA ARG A 314 -15.71 -11.70 -8.28
C ARG A 314 -15.50 -11.97 -6.79
N GLY A 315 -16.21 -12.96 -6.25
CA GLY A 315 -16.04 -13.44 -4.88
C GLY A 315 -16.82 -14.73 -4.66
#